data_AF-A0A1F7WYB3-F1
#
_entry.id   AF-A0A1F7WYB3-F1
#
_cell.length_a   1.000
_cell.length_b   1.000
_cell.length_c   1.000
_cell.angle_alpha   90.00
_cell.angle_beta   90.00
_cell.angle_gamma   90.00
#
_symmetry.space_group_name_H-M   'P 1'
#
loop_
_entity.id
_entity.type
_entity.pdbx_description
1 polymer ?
#
loop_
_entity_poly.entity_id
_entity_poly.type
_entity_poly.pdbx_seq_one_letter_code
_entity_poly.pdbx_strand_id
1 'polypeptide(L)' 'MVKHLCGQCSKTFKSQSAYLTHRCPATGHSPKQAEHFSVETQASPQGVAVEKKITKLSESDILTAIRAARQTKRQHKTI' A
#
# COMPACT_ATOMS: atom_id res chain seq x y z
N MET A 1 0.50 22.80 15.04
CA MET A 1 0.36 23.07 13.60
C MET A 1 0.50 21.76 12.84
N VAL A 2 -0.53 21.34 12.10
CA VAL A 2 -0.47 20.17 11.22
C VAL A 2 0.33 20.54 9.96
N LYS A 3 1.08 19.58 9.41
CA LYS A 3 1.77 19.70 8.11
C LYS A 3 1.10 18.75 7.12
N HIS A 4 0.91 19.18 5.88
CA HIS A 4 0.36 18.34 4.82
C HIS A 4 1.50 17.89 3.89
N LEU A 5 1.57 16.59 3.56
CA LEU A 5 2.63 16.01 2.75
C LEU A 5 2.05 15.44 1.45
N CYS A 6 2.63 15.79 0.29
CA CYS A 6 2.30 15.13 -0.96
C CYS A 6 3.12 13.84 -1.11
N GLY A 7 2.48 12.68 -1.00
CA GLY A 7 3.14 11.36 -1.15
C GLY A 7 3.74 11.10 -2.54
N GLN A 8 3.43 11.92 -3.54
CA GLN A 8 3.90 11.78 -4.93
C GLN A 8 5.16 12.61 -5.25
N CYS A 9 5.55 13.57 -4.38
CA CYS A 9 6.77 14.36 -4.59
C CYS A 9 7.43 14.85 -3.27
N SER A 10 7.02 14.29 -2.12
CA SER A 10 7.49 14.58 -0.77
C SER A 10 7.44 16.06 -0.33
N LYS A 11 6.78 16.94 -1.10
CA LYS A 11 6.62 18.35 -0.75
C LYS A 11 5.73 18.50 0.49
N THR A 12 6.22 19.29 1.45
CA THR A 12 5.55 19.56 2.73
C THR A 12 4.97 20.98 2.73
N PHE A 13 3.70 21.10 3.09
CA PHE A 13 2.95 22.36 3.09
C PHE A 13 2.54 22.73 4.53
N LYS A 14 2.68 24.02 4.88
CA LYS A 14 2.28 24.58 6.19
C LYS A 14 0.78 24.91 6.28
N SER A 15 0.06 24.89 5.16
CA SER A 15 -1.37 25.21 5.07
C SER A 15 -2.10 24.21 4.17
N GLN A 16 -3.35 23.90 4.53
CA GLN A 16 -4.20 22.98 3.80
C GLN A 16 -4.55 23.52 2.40
N SER A 17 -4.76 24.83 2.26
CA SER A 17 -5.05 25.47 0.98
C SER A 17 -3.94 25.26 -0.05
N ALA A 18 -2.68 25.47 0.33
CA ALA A 18 -1.53 25.26 -0.55
C ALA A 18 -1.30 23.78 -0.90
N TYR A 19 -1.71 22.85 -0.03
CA TYR A 19 -1.72 21.42 -0.34
C TYR A 19 -2.85 21.03 -1.30
N LEU A 20 -4.05 21.59 -1.14
CA LEU A 20 -5.20 21.29 -2.00
C LEU A 20 -5.12 21.95 -3.39
N THR A 21 -4.32 23.01 -3.57
CA THR A 21 -4.01 23.59 -4.89
C THR A 21 -2.71 23.05 -5.50
N HIS A 22 -1.93 22.25 -4.75
CA HIS A 22 -0.71 21.66 -5.27
C HIS A 22 -1.01 20.59 -6.33
N ARG A 23 -0.45 20.81 -7.52
CA ARG A 23 -0.31 19.80 -8.57
C ARG A 23 1.09 19.17 -8.49
N CYS A 24 1.17 17.85 -8.45
CA CYS A 24 2.44 17.12 -8.47
C CYS A 24 3.14 17.35 -9.83
N PRO A 25 4.41 17.80 -9.87
CA PRO A 25 5.12 17.99 -11.13
C PRO A 25 5.54 16.65 -11.78
N ALA A 26 5.70 15.58 -10.98
CA ALA A 26 6.13 14.27 -11.48
C ALA A 26 4.97 13.45 -12.07
N THR A 27 3.76 13.56 -11.50
CA THR A 27 2.60 12.71 -11.86
C THR A 27 1.36 13.49 -12.29
N GLY A 28 1.40 14.83 -12.31
CA GLY A 28 0.25 15.69 -12.63
C GLY A 28 -0.91 15.67 -11.62
N HIS A 29 -0.87 14.77 -10.63
CA HIS A 29 -1.91 14.50 -9.63
C HIS A 29 -2.16 15.69 -8.69
N SER A 30 -3.42 15.91 -8.29
CA SER A 30 -3.79 16.91 -7.27
C SER A 30 -4.57 16.26 -6.11
N PRO A 31 -4.32 16.61 -4.84
CA PRO A 31 -5.00 15.97 -3.71
C PRO A 31 -6.53 16.11 -3.70
N LYS A 32 -7.08 17.12 -4.39
CA LYS A 32 -8.53 17.33 -4.55
C LYS A 32 -9.24 16.22 -5.35
N GLN A 33 -8.52 15.36 -6.06
CA GLN A 33 -9.09 14.30 -6.91
C GLN A 33 -8.94 12.90 -6.29
N ALA A 34 -8.42 12.81 -5.06
CA ALA A 34 -8.21 11.54 -4.36
C ALA A 34 -9.51 10.76 -4.08
N GLU A 35 -10.66 11.45 -4.05
CA GLU A 35 -12.00 10.85 -3.92
C GLU A 35 -12.37 9.86 -5.05
N HIS A 36 -11.63 9.88 -6.18
CA HIS A 36 -12.05 9.23 -7.43
C HIS A 36 -10.97 8.38 -8.14
N PHE A 37 -9.82 8.10 -7.52
CA PHE A 37 -8.75 7.32 -8.16
C PHE A 37 -8.51 5.94 -7.54
N SER A 38 -8.96 4.91 -8.28
CA SER A 38 -8.40 3.56 -8.20
C SER A 38 -6.90 3.58 -8.47
N VAL A 39 -6.15 2.68 -7.83
CA VAL A 39 -4.68 2.65 -7.92
C VAL A 39 -4.24 2.02 -9.25
N GLU A 40 -3.87 2.86 -10.21
CA GLU A 40 -3.06 2.46 -11.36
C GLU A 40 -1.61 2.92 -11.16
N THR A 41 -0.66 1.98 -11.13
CA THR A 41 0.76 2.24 -10.81
C THR A 41 1.65 2.00 -12.03
N GLN A 42 2.13 3.07 -12.64
CA GLN A 42 3.19 3.10 -13.66
C GLN A 42 3.90 4.47 -13.56
N ALA A 43 5.22 4.67 -13.65
CA ALA A 43 6.45 3.87 -13.42
C ALA A 43 7.58 4.93 -13.18
N SER A 44 8.89 4.72 -12.96
CA SER A 44 9.86 3.63 -12.79
C SER A 44 11.18 4.31 -12.26
N PRO A 45 12.39 3.69 -12.15
CA PRO A 45 12.80 2.28 -12.17
C PRO A 45 13.77 1.91 -10.99
N GLN A 46 14.42 0.74 -11.10
CA GLN A 46 15.56 0.20 -10.32
C GLN A 46 15.26 -0.43 -8.94
N GLY A 47 15.50 -1.75 -8.85
CA GLY A 47 15.43 -2.54 -7.61
C GLY A 47 14.84 -3.93 -7.79
N VAL A 48 15.68 -4.92 -8.14
CA VAL A 48 15.43 -6.39 -8.20
C VAL A 48 13.97 -6.88 -8.10
N ALA A 49 13.43 -7.37 -9.22
CA ALA A 49 12.10 -7.96 -9.28
C ALA A 49 12.02 -9.29 -8.51
N VAL A 50 11.41 -9.27 -7.32
CA VAL A 50 10.77 -10.45 -6.73
C VAL A 50 9.30 -10.41 -7.13
N GLU A 51 8.93 -11.20 -8.13
CA GLU A 51 7.54 -11.32 -8.60
C GLU A 51 6.65 -11.98 -7.53
N LYS A 52 6.16 -11.17 -6.59
CA LYS A 52 5.08 -11.55 -5.68
C LYS A 52 3.78 -11.64 -6.47
N LYS A 53 3.60 -12.75 -7.19
CA LYS A 53 2.38 -13.10 -7.92
C LYS A 53 1.24 -13.34 -6.93
N ILE A 54 0.53 -12.28 -6.56
CA ILE A 54 -0.63 -12.34 -5.66
C ILE A 54 -1.80 -13.00 -6.42
N THR A 55 -1.82 -14.33 -6.44
CA THR A 55 -3.01 -15.09 -6.79
C THR A 55 -4.06 -14.90 -5.69
N LYS A 56 -5.33 -14.74 -6.06
CA LYS A 56 -6.44 -14.71 -5.11
C LYS A 56 -6.58 -16.11 -4.50
N LEU A 57 -6.19 -16.29 -3.24
CA LEU A 57 -6.45 -17.54 -2.52
C LEU A 57 -7.96 -17.69 -2.25
N SER A 58 -8.44 -18.93 -2.24
CA SER A 58 -9.80 -19.23 -1.80
C SER A 58 -9.91 -19.17 -0.27
N GLU A 59 -11.13 -18.99 0.24
CA GLU A 59 -11.40 -19.08 1.69
C GLU A 59 -10.98 -20.45 2.26
N SER A 60 -11.19 -21.53 1.48
CA SER A 60 -10.74 -22.88 1.80
C SER A 60 -9.23 -23.00 2.01
N ASP A 61 -8.41 -22.30 1.22
CA ASP A 61 -6.95 -22.31 1.36
C ASP A 61 -6.52 -21.61 2.66
N ILE A 62 -7.13 -20.44 2.92
CA ILE A 62 -6.88 -19.62 4.11
C ILE A 62 -7.24 -20.41 5.37
N LEU A 63 -8.43 -21.03 5.41
CA LEU A 63 -8.87 -21.87 6.52
C LEU A 63 -7.98 -23.11 6.71
N THR A 64 -7.46 -23.69 5.64
CA THR A 64 -6.56 -24.86 5.69
C THR A 64 -5.20 -24.48 6.26
N ALA A 65 -4.61 -23.36 5.82
CA ALA A 65 -3.35 -22.83 6.38
C ALA A 65 -3.49 -22.51 7.88
N ILE A 66 -4.61 -21.92 8.30
CA ILE A 66 -4.90 -21.63 9.73
C ILE A 66 -4.99 -22.92 10.56
N ARG A 67 -5.58 -24.00 10.02
CA ARG A 67 -5.64 -25.30 10.71
C ARG A 67 -4.25 -25.92 10.88
N ALA A 68 -3.44 -25.93 9.82
CA ALA A 68 -2.08 -26.47 9.84
C ALA A 68 -1.19 -25.73 10.86
N ALA A 69 -1.21 -24.39 10.85
CA ALA A 69 -0.44 -23.57 11.81
C ALA A 69 -0.87 -23.77 13.28
N ARG A 70 -2.13 -24.15 13.52
CA ARG A 70 -2.62 -24.53 14.86
C ARG A 70 -2.20 -25.95 15.26
N GLN A 71 -2.01 -26.86 14.31
CA GLN A 71 -1.54 -28.23 14.56
C GLN A 71 -0.05 -28.27 14.90
N THR A 72 0.80 -27.59 14.13
CA THR A 72 2.24 -27.50 14.45
C THR A 72 2.48 -26.86 15.81
N LYS A 73 1.76 -25.78 16.15
CA LYS A 73 1.81 -25.16 17.48
C LYS A 73 1.32 -26.09 18.61
N ARG A 74 0.53 -27.13 18.33
CA ARG A 74 0.19 -28.18 19.32
C ARG A 74 1.30 -29.21 19.44
N GLN A 75 1.87 -29.69 18.33
CA GLN A 75 2.99 -30.64 18.33
C GLN A 75 4.21 -30.07 19.08
N HIS A 76 4.56 -28.81 18.83
CA HIS A 76 5.64 -28.10 19.52
C HIS A 76 5.32 -27.69 20.98
N LYS A 77 4.16 -28.06 21.52
CA LYS A 77 3.77 -27.84 22.93
C LYS A 77 3.71 -29.15 23.74
N THR A 78 4.13 -30.27 23.16
CA THR A 78 4.13 -31.59 23.81
C THR A 78 5.57 -32.02 24.18
N ILE A 79 6.29 -31.12 24.84
CA ILE A 79 7.56 -31.33 25.54
C ILE A 79 7.47 -30.52 26.85
#